data_AF-A0A2U9BUQ8-F1
#
_entry.id   AF-A0A2U9BUQ8-F1
#
_cell.length_a   1.000
_cell.length_b   1.000
_cell.length_c   1.000
_cell.angle_alpha   90.00
_cell.angle_beta   90.00
_cell.angle_gamma   90.00
#
_symmetry.space_group_name_H-M   'P 1'
#
loop_
_entity.id
_entity.type
_entity.pdbx_description
1 polymer ?
#
loop_
_entity_poly.entity_id
_entity_poly.type
_entity_poly.pdbx_seq_one_letter_code
_entity_poly.pdbx_strand_id
1 'polypeptide(L)'
;MAAAASSPLTTHVLNTGDGIPAAKMAVSLHRLDSELMIWNMLSIGTTNEDGRCPGLISREAFISGMYKLRFETGSYWESLGQTSFHPYVEVSFRILYLQ
;
A
#
# COMPACT_ATOMS: atom_id res chain seq x y z
N MET A 1 1.23 -21.67 18.95
CA MET A 1 0.72 -20.65 18.00
C MET A 1 1.89 -20.26 17.11
N ALA A 2 1.89 -20.66 15.84
CA ALA A 2 2.93 -20.21 14.90
C ALA A 2 2.83 -18.68 14.77
N ALA A 3 3.96 -17.97 14.86
CA ALA A 3 3.99 -16.55 14.57
C ALA A 3 3.44 -16.32 13.16
N ALA A 4 2.46 -15.43 13.01
CA ALA A 4 1.97 -15.03 11.69
C ALA A 4 3.17 -14.55 10.87
N ALA A 5 3.47 -15.22 9.76
CA ALA A 5 4.61 -14.87 8.91
C ALA A 5 4.47 -13.40 8.49
N SER A 6 5.47 -12.57 8.83
CA SER A 6 5.45 -11.15 8.52
C SER A 6 5.44 -10.94 7.00
N SER A 7 4.53 -10.09 6.52
CA SER A 7 4.47 -9.68 5.12
C SER A 7 5.85 -9.22 4.63
N PRO A 8 6.35 -9.71 3.48
CA PRO A 8 7.63 -9.28 2.93
C PRO A 8 7.58 -7.86 2.34
N LEU A 9 6.39 -7.31 2.15
CA LEU A 9 6.15 -5.93 1.73
C LEU A 9 5.52 -5.15 2.88
N THR A 10 6.07 -3.98 3.19
CA THR A 10 5.56 -3.07 4.22
C THR A 10 5.41 -1.66 3.68
N THR A 11 4.55 -0.87 4.32
CA THR A 11 4.46 0.58 4.08
C THR A 11 4.36 1.33 5.41
N HIS A 12 4.73 2.60 5.39
CA HIS A 12 4.59 3.55 6.49
C HIS A 12 4.25 4.90 5.89
N VAL A 13 3.11 5.46 6.27
CA VAL A 13 2.59 6.71 5.74
C VAL A 13 2.63 7.76 6.83
N LEU A 14 3.23 8.91 6.50
CA LEU A 14 3.37 10.04 7.40
C LEU A 14 2.61 11.24 6.82
N ASN A 15 1.83 11.91 7.66
CA ASN A 15 1.37 13.26 7.41
C ASN A 15 2.47 14.21 7.88
N THR A 16 3.23 14.73 6.92
CA THR A 16 4.36 15.64 7.19
C THR A 16 3.93 17.07 7.50
N GLY A 17 2.68 17.45 7.19
CA GLY A 17 2.14 18.77 7.53
C GLY A 17 1.98 18.96 9.04
N ASP A 18 1.46 17.93 9.70
CA ASP A 18 1.23 17.92 11.16
C ASP A 18 2.31 17.16 11.94
N GLY A 19 3.23 16.50 11.25
CA GLY A 19 4.33 15.73 11.87
C GLY A 19 3.86 14.45 12.56
N ILE A 20 2.78 13.83 12.08
CA ILE A 20 2.15 12.64 12.67
C ILE A 20 2.02 11.50 11.67
N PRO A 21 1.84 10.24 12.12
CA PRO A 21 1.47 9.15 11.23
C PRO A 21 0.13 9.40 10.55
N ALA A 22 0.00 9.04 9.28
CA ALA A 22 -1.26 9.11 8.56
C ALA A 22 -2.10 7.86 8.86
N ALA A 23 -2.78 7.87 10.01
CA ALA A 23 -3.68 6.80 10.42
C ALA A 23 -4.95 6.77 9.56
N LYS A 24 -5.57 5.59 9.45
CA LYS A 24 -6.87 5.36 8.79
C LYS A 24 -6.90 5.66 7.28
N MET A 25 -5.74 5.75 6.64
CA MET A 25 -5.64 5.89 5.19
C MET A 25 -5.88 4.54 4.52
N ALA A 26 -6.81 4.48 3.57
CA ALA A 26 -7.03 3.30 2.76
C ALA A 26 -5.87 3.09 1.77
N VAL A 27 -5.42 1.85 1.66
CA VAL A 27 -4.33 1.40 0.80
C VAL A 27 -4.75 0.15 0.05
N SER A 28 -4.40 0.04 -1.23
CA SER A 28 -4.54 -1.20 -1.99
C SER A 28 -3.25 -1.59 -2.69
N LEU A 29 -2.96 -2.89 -2.70
CA LEU A 29 -1.83 -3.49 -3.42
C LEU A 29 -2.34 -4.16 -4.68
N HIS A 30 -1.67 -3.90 -5.80
CA HIS A 30 -1.97 -4.47 -7.10
C HIS A 30 -0.70 -5.10 -7.68
N ARG A 31 -0.88 -6.10 -8.55
CA ARG A 31 0.19 -6.68 -9.38
C ARG A 31 -0.25 -6.64 -10.83
N LEU A 32 0.67 -6.28 -11.72
CA LEU A 32 0.43 -6.29 -13.15
C LEU A 32 0.39 -7.73 -13.64
N ASP A 33 -0.67 -8.09 -14.35
CA ASP A 33 -0.68 -9.23 -15.25
C ASP A 33 0.06 -8.84 -16.53
N SER A 34 1.20 -9.49 -16.81
CA SER A 34 2.05 -9.14 -17.95
C SER A 34 1.51 -9.62 -19.29
N GLU A 35 0.60 -10.59 -19.31
CA GLU A 35 0.01 -11.10 -20.55
C GLU A 35 -1.17 -10.22 -20.96
N LEU A 36 -2.03 -9.91 -20.00
CA LEU A 36 -3.24 -9.12 -20.23
C LEU A 36 -2.99 -7.61 -20.11
N MET A 37 -1.84 -7.19 -19.58
CA MET A 37 -1.49 -5.79 -19.30
C MET A 37 -2.51 -5.07 -18.40
N ILE A 38 -3.09 -5.80 -17.45
CA ILE A 38 -4.06 -5.27 -16.47
C ILE A 38 -3.53 -5.34 -15.04
N TRP A 39 -3.89 -4.35 -14.22
CA TRP A 39 -3.59 -4.37 -12.80
C TRP A 39 -4.63 -5.19 -12.04
N ASN A 40 -4.18 -6.28 -11.41
CA ASN A 40 -5.02 -7.10 -10.55
C ASN A 40 -4.80 -6.70 -9.08
N MET A 41 -5.88 -6.36 -8.39
CA MET A 41 -5.84 -6.08 -6.95
C MET A 41 -5.55 -7.37 -6.18
N LEU A 42 -4.52 -7.33 -5.33
CA LEU A 42 -4.12 -8.44 -4.49
C LEU A 42 -4.68 -8.31 -3.07
N SER A 43 -4.68 -7.09 -2.52
CA SER A 43 -5.15 -6.83 -1.17
C SER A 43 -5.58 -5.39 -0.98
N ILE A 44 -6.41 -5.19 0.04
CA ILE A 44 -6.79 -3.89 0.59
C ILE A 44 -6.42 -3.85 2.07
N GLY A 45 -6.16 -2.65 2.58
CA GLY A 45 -5.90 -2.44 3.98
C GLY A 45 -6.08 -0.97 4.35
N THR A 46 -5.95 -0.71 5.64
CA THR A 46 -6.06 0.62 6.22
C THR A 46 -4.88 0.82 7.16
N THR A 47 -4.22 1.97 7.09
CA THR A 47 -3.10 2.28 7.99
C THR A 47 -3.58 2.33 9.44
N ASN A 48 -2.81 1.74 10.34
CA ASN A 48 -3.06 1.78 11.78
C ASN A 48 -2.65 3.14 12.38
N GLU A 49 -2.75 3.28 13.70
CA GLU A 49 -2.41 4.52 14.42
C GLU A 49 -0.91 4.92 14.29
N ASP A 50 -0.04 3.98 13.91
CA ASP A 50 1.38 4.23 13.58
C ASP A 50 1.59 4.44 12.07
N GLY A 51 0.53 4.69 11.29
CA GLY A 51 0.61 4.93 9.85
C GLY A 51 1.06 3.72 9.03
N ARG A 52 1.07 2.51 9.59
CA ARG A 52 1.53 1.28 8.93
C ARG A 52 0.37 0.41 8.48
N CYS A 53 0.57 -0.34 7.40
CA CYS A 53 -0.38 -1.35 6.93
C CYS A 53 0.28 -2.73 6.93
N PRO A 54 0.15 -3.54 8.00
CA PRO A 54 0.69 -4.90 8.04
C PRO A 54 -0.13 -5.84 7.13
N GLY A 55 0.46 -6.98 6.77
CA GLY A 55 -0.27 -8.05 6.08
C GLY A 55 -0.61 -7.76 4.61
N LEU A 56 0.13 -6.88 3.92
CA LEU A 56 -0.13 -6.53 2.52
C LEU A 56 -0.07 -7.72 1.56
N ILE A 57 0.85 -8.67 1.79
CA ILE A 57 0.98 -9.86 0.96
C ILE A 57 1.62 -11.00 1.75
N SER A 58 1.31 -12.26 1.42
CA SER A 58 2.03 -13.40 1.97
C SER A 58 3.38 -13.58 1.27
N ARG A 59 4.30 -14.31 1.90
CA ARG A 59 5.62 -14.61 1.28
C ARG A 59 5.48 -15.42 0.01
N GLU A 60 4.53 -16.36 -0.02
CA GLU A 60 4.26 -17.28 -1.13
C GLU A 60 3.69 -16.54 -2.35
N ALA A 61 2.86 -15.51 -2.13
CA ALA A 61 2.28 -14.70 -3.19
C ALA A 61 3.22 -13.60 -3.71
N PHE A 62 4.31 -13.29 -2.99
CA PHE A 62 5.23 -12.21 -3.32
C PHE A 62 6.36 -12.68 -4.24
N ILE A 63 6.03 -12.78 -5.52
CA ILE A 63 6.92 -13.21 -6.61
C ILE A 63 7.51 -12.01 -7.37
N SER A 64 8.47 -12.24 -8.27
CA SER A 64 8.99 -11.21 -9.16
C SER A 64 7.90 -10.65 -10.07
N GLY A 65 7.90 -9.35 -10.31
CA GLY A 65 6.89 -8.70 -11.16
C GLY A 65 6.77 -7.20 -10.92
N MET A 66 5.79 -6.58 -11.58
CA MET A 66 5.44 -5.18 -11.34
C MET A 66 4.26 -5.10 -10.37
N TYR A 67 4.43 -4.28 -9.35
CA TYR A 67 3.46 -4.03 -8.30
C TYR A 67 3.12 -2.55 -8.24
N LYS A 68 1.98 -2.26 -7.63
CA LYS A 68 1.51 -0.89 -7.41
C LYS A 68 0.83 -0.80 -6.05
N LEU A 69 1.28 0.14 -5.23
CA LEU A 69 0.55 0.55 -4.03
C LEU A 69 -0.24 1.82 -4.37
N ARG A 70 -1.53 1.81 -4.07
CA ARG A 70 -2.41 2.97 -4.22
C ARG A 70 -2.83 3.45 -2.83
N PHE A 71 -2.67 4.73 -2.59
CA PHE A 71 -3.00 5.42 -1.34
C PHE A 71 -4.12 6.40 -1.61
N GLU A 72 -5.24 6.29 -0.89
CA GLU A 72 -6.40 7.18 -1.05
C GLU A 72 -6.16 8.52 -0.32
N THR A 73 -5.20 9.31 -0.81
CA THR A 73 -4.81 10.60 -0.21
C THR A 73 -5.93 11.63 -0.21
N GLY A 74 -6.78 11.64 -1.25
CA GLY A 74 -7.95 12.53 -1.31
C GLY A 74 -8.89 12.29 -0.15
N SER A 75 -9.36 11.05 0.00
CA SER A 75 -10.25 10.67 1.09
C SER A 75 -9.62 10.86 2.48
N TYR A 76 -8.32 10.62 2.62
CA TYR A 76 -7.59 10.89 3.86
C TYR A 76 -7.70 12.37 4.27
N TRP A 77 -7.34 13.30 3.37
CA TRP A 77 -7.38 14.72 3.68
C TRP A 77 -8.81 15.24 3.84
N GLU A 78 -9.76 14.75 3.06
CA GLU A 78 -11.19 15.08 3.21
C GLU A 78 -11.70 14.71 4.60
N SER A 79 -11.29 13.55 5.13
CA SER A 79 -11.64 13.14 6.49
C SER A 79 -11.10 14.07 7.59
N LEU A 80 -10.06 14.85 7.28
CA LEU A 80 -9.48 15.88 8.14
C LEU A 80 -10.03 17.28 7.85
N GLY A 81 -11.03 17.41 6.96
CA GLY A 81 -11.60 18.70 6.55
C GLY A 81 -10.67 19.53 5.66
N GLN A 82 -9.71 18.89 4.98
CA GLN A 82 -8.77 19.54 4.08
C GLN A 82 -8.94 19.06 2.64
N THR A 83 -8.57 19.89 1.68
CA THR A 83 -8.53 19.49 0.28
C THR A 83 -7.18 18.85 -0.04
N SER A 84 -7.19 17.85 -0.91
CA SER A 84 -5.97 17.27 -1.48
C SER A 84 -5.83 17.66 -2.93
N PHE A 85 -4.63 18.08 -3.34
CA PHE A 85 -4.31 18.23 -4.75
C PHE A 85 -4.31 16.87 -5.48
N HIS A 86 -3.90 15.81 -4.78
CA HIS A 86 -3.87 14.45 -5.33
C HIS A 86 -5.12 13.67 -4.89
N PRO A 87 -6.01 13.28 -5.82
CA PRO A 87 -7.19 12.46 -5.47
C PRO A 87 -6.77 11.12 -4.86
N TYR A 88 -5.65 10.58 -5.33
CA TYR A 88 -4.95 9.41 -4.79
C TYR A 88 -3.48 9.48 -5.27
N VAL A 89 -2.61 8.71 -4.64
CA VAL A 89 -1.21 8.54 -5.06
C VAL A 89 -0.95 7.07 -5.37
N GLU A 90 -0.31 6.79 -6.49
CA GLU A 90 0.13 5.44 -6.85
C GLU A 90 1.66 5.37 -6.91
N VAL A 91 2.23 4.38 -6.24
CA VAL A 91 3.66 4.06 -6.31
C VAL A 91 3.79 2.72 -7.02
N SER A 92 4.25 2.76 -8.26
CA SER A 92 4.52 1.56 -9.07
C SER A 92 6.00 1.16 -8.91
N PHE A 93 6.27 -0.12 -8.68
CA PHE A 93 7.62 -0.63 -8.45
C PHE A 93 7.79 -2.05 -9.01
N ARG A 94 9.04 -2.41 -9.29
CA ARG A 94 9.40 -3.75 -9.77
C ARG A 94 10.10 -4.53 -8.66
N ILE A 95 9.68 -5.77 -8.46
CA ILE A 95 10.37 -6.73 -7.62
C ILE A 95 11.19 -7.66 -8.51
N LEU A 96 12.49 -7.69 -8.23
CA LEU A 96 13.46 -8.58 -8.84
C LEU A 96 13.91 -9.56 -7.78
N TYR A 97 13.85 -10.86 -8.07
CA TYR A 97 14.64 -11.84 -7.33
C TYR A 97 15.83 -12.20 -8.21
N LEU A 98 17.04 -12.08 -7.66
CA LEU A 98 18.21 -12.74 -8.22
C LEU A 98 18.11 -14.21 -7.82
N GLN A 99 18.13 -15.12 -8.79
CA GLN A 99 18.37 -16.54 -8.53
C GLN A 99 19.79 -16.75 -8.03
#